data_AF-A0A959XZ91-F1
#
_entry.id   AF-A0A959XZ91-F1
#
_cell.length_a   1.000
_cell.length_b   1.000
_cell.length_c   1.000
_cell.angle_alpha   90.00
_cell.angle_beta   90.00
_cell.angle_gamma   90.00
#
_symmetry.space_group_name_H-M   'P 1'
#
loop_
_entity.id
_entity.type
_entity.pdbx_description
1 polymer ?
#
loop_
_entity_poly.entity_id
_entity_poly.type
_entity_poly.pdbx_seq_one_letter_code
_entity_poly.pdbx_strand_id
1 'polypeptide(L)'
;MQRKKLDVDVVNDVLLKAMAVYPENAFVKSLHYQYHERGGLSKKQLEGLFQKAKKIKDLPPQKLATLEALILKKPTKYKSDKPAPTPLYAKDENTGKMIKTILEKYPQHKRIQFFKTKYDNNEVLSTTELSELQRFAKLLL
;
A
#
# COMPACT_ATOMS: atom_id res chain seq x y z
N MET A 1 10.52 2.26 36.77
CA MET A 1 9.36 1.38 36.53
C MET A 1 8.17 1.93 37.30
N GLN A 2 7.21 2.58 36.63
CA GLN A 2 5.99 3.03 37.30
C GLN A 2 5.08 1.82 37.53
N ARG A 3 4.96 1.39 38.80
CA ARG A 3 3.99 0.38 39.21
C ARG A 3 2.60 0.93 38.88
N LYS A 4 1.87 0.29 37.96
CA LYS A 4 0.45 0.61 37.72
C LYS A 4 -0.26 0.49 39.06
N LYS A 5 -0.92 1.58 39.49
CA LYS A 5 -1.82 1.60 40.64
C LYS A 5 -2.88 0.50 40.46
N LEU A 6 -3.55 0.09 41.54
CA LEU A 6 -4.78 -0.72 41.53
C LEU A 6 -5.93 0.02 40.81
N ASP A 7 -5.70 0.40 39.57
CA ASP A 7 -6.62 1.10 38.69
C ASP A 7 -7.25 0.01 37.83
N VAL A 8 -8.56 -0.14 37.94
CA VAL A 8 -9.34 -1.20 37.30
C VAL A 8 -8.87 -1.41 35.86
N ASP A 9 -8.31 -2.59 35.55
CA ASP A 9 -7.88 -2.91 34.19
C ASP A 9 -9.08 -3.26 33.33
N VAL A 10 -9.75 -2.22 32.84
CA VAL A 10 -10.96 -2.35 32.03
C VAL A 10 -10.71 -3.16 30.75
N VAL A 11 -9.49 -3.12 30.20
CA VAL A 11 -9.16 -3.88 28.98
C VAL A 11 -9.12 -5.37 29.30
N ASN A 12 -8.46 -5.75 30.39
CA ASN A 12 -8.41 -7.16 30.81
C ASN A 12 -9.80 -7.69 31.18
N ASP A 13 -10.59 -6.91 31.90
CA ASP A 13 -11.96 -7.28 32.28
C ASP A 13 -12.85 -7.55 31.05
N VAL A 14 -12.75 -6.70 30.03
CA VAL A 14 -13.50 -6.88 28.78
C VAL A 14 -12.98 -8.09 28.01
N LEU A 15 -11.67 -8.35 28.01
CA LEU A 15 -11.09 -9.54 27.38
C LEU A 15 -11.58 -10.83 28.03
N LEU A 16 -11.56 -10.92 29.37
CA LEU A 16 -12.06 -12.09 30.11
C LEU A 16 -13.54 -12.35 29.83
N LYS A 17 -14.37 -11.30 29.86
CA LYS A 17 -15.79 -11.42 29.51
C LYS A 17 -16.00 -11.84 28.05
N ALA A 18 -15.21 -11.29 27.13
CA ALA A 18 -15.28 -11.67 25.72
C ALA A 18 -14.83 -13.14 25.50
N MET A 19 -13.87 -13.64 26.28
CA MET A 19 -13.46 -15.05 26.23
C MET A 19 -14.53 -15.99 26.79
N ALA A 20 -15.23 -15.59 27.85
CA ALA A 20 -16.32 -16.37 28.42
C ALA A 20 -17.50 -16.52 27.43
N VAL A 21 -17.81 -15.47 26.68
CA VAL A 21 -18.91 -15.47 25.70
C VAL A 21 -18.48 -16.10 24.36
N TYR A 22 -17.22 -15.93 23.96
CA TYR A 22 -16.69 -16.42 22.68
C TYR A 22 -15.44 -17.30 22.87
N PRO A 23 -15.55 -18.46 23.56
CA PRO A 23 -14.40 -19.32 23.85
C PRO A 23 -13.76 -19.90 22.58
N GLU A 24 -14.53 -20.18 21.53
CA GLU A 24 -14.02 -20.73 20.26
C GLU A 24 -13.35 -19.69 19.36
N ASN A 25 -13.45 -18.40 19.70
CA ASN A 25 -12.94 -17.35 18.84
C ASN A 25 -11.42 -17.15 19.03
N ALA A 26 -10.64 -17.66 18.07
CA ALA A 26 -9.18 -17.52 18.03
C ALA A 26 -8.69 -16.06 18.13
N PHE A 27 -9.47 -15.10 17.61
CA PHE A 27 -9.12 -13.68 17.69
C PHE A 27 -9.05 -13.19 19.14
N VAL A 28 -10.07 -13.48 19.96
CA VAL A 28 -10.13 -13.00 21.36
C VAL A 28 -9.04 -13.68 22.20
N LYS A 29 -8.83 -14.99 22.01
CA LYS A 29 -7.71 -15.73 22.62
C LYS A 29 -6.36 -15.09 22.29
N SER A 30 -6.14 -14.75 21.02
CA SER A 30 -4.91 -14.10 20.57
C SER A 30 -4.71 -12.71 21.19
N LEU A 31 -5.78 -11.93 21.35
CA LEU A 31 -5.73 -10.61 21.99
C LEU A 31 -5.40 -10.73 23.48
N HIS A 32 -6.02 -11.67 24.18
CA HIS A 32 -5.75 -11.91 25.60
C HIS A 32 -4.29 -12.32 25.82
N TYR A 33 -3.79 -13.27 25.03
CA TYR A 33 -2.37 -13.66 25.08
C TYR A 33 -1.44 -12.48 24.81
N GLN A 34 -1.66 -11.72 23.73
CA GLN A 34 -0.82 -10.57 23.40
C GLN A 34 -0.88 -9.47 24.46
N TYR A 35 -2.04 -9.25 25.08
CA TYR A 35 -2.18 -8.27 26.15
C TYR A 35 -1.37 -8.65 27.39
N HIS A 36 -1.38 -9.94 27.75
CA HIS A 36 -0.56 -10.46 28.85
C HIS A 36 0.94 -10.40 28.54
N GLU A 37 1.35 -10.84 27.35
CA GLU A 37 2.77 -10.87 26.96
C GLU A 37 3.39 -9.47 26.80
N ARG A 38 2.64 -8.52 26.23
CA ARG A 38 3.18 -7.22 25.81
C ARG A 38 2.68 -6.07 26.69
N GLY A 39 1.70 -6.31 27.57
CA GLY A 39 1.11 -5.31 28.46
C GLY A 39 0.21 -4.27 27.78
N GLY A 40 -0.08 -4.41 26.48
CA GLY A 40 -0.86 -3.44 25.71
C GLY A 40 -1.27 -3.91 24.31
N LEU A 41 -2.37 -3.33 23.81
CA LEU A 41 -2.91 -3.59 22.48
C LEU A 41 -2.78 -2.36 21.57
N SER A 42 -2.65 -2.62 20.27
CA SER A 42 -2.72 -1.58 19.24
C SER A 42 -4.13 -1.00 19.12
N LYS A 43 -4.26 0.21 18.55
CA LYS A 43 -5.55 0.88 18.36
C LYS A 43 -6.56 -0.01 17.62
N LYS A 44 -6.14 -0.62 16.51
CA LYS A 44 -6.98 -1.52 15.70
C LYS A 44 -7.43 -2.77 16.45
N GLN A 45 -6.59 -3.28 17.34
CA GLN A 45 -6.93 -4.44 18.18
C GLN A 45 -7.98 -4.08 19.23
N LEU A 46 -7.86 -2.90 19.85
CA LEU A 46 -8.87 -2.38 20.77
C LEU A 46 -10.19 -2.09 20.05
N GLU A 47 -10.16 -1.54 18.84
CA GLU A 47 -11.36 -1.37 17.99
C GLU A 47 -12.03 -2.71 17.69
N GLY A 48 -11.25 -3.72 17.31
CA GLY A 48 -11.76 -5.09 17.09
C GLY A 48 -12.37 -5.70 18.36
N LEU A 49 -11.74 -5.50 19.51
CA LEU A 49 -12.26 -5.91 20.81
C LEU A 49 -13.57 -5.19 21.13
N PHE A 50 -13.65 -3.87 20.94
CA PHE A 50 -14.84 -3.06 21.18
C PHE A 50 -16.03 -3.55 20.33
N GLN A 51 -15.82 -3.85 19.04
CA GLN A 51 -16.88 -4.37 18.18
C GLN A 51 -17.40 -5.75 18.62
N LYS A 52 -16.53 -6.59 19.19
CA LYS A 52 -16.94 -7.88 19.77
C LYS A 52 -17.67 -7.68 21.10
N ALA A 53 -17.15 -6.81 21.95
CA ALA A 53 -17.69 -6.46 23.25
C ALA A 53 -19.09 -5.81 23.13
N LYS A 54 -19.33 -4.97 22.13
CA LYS A 54 -20.63 -4.34 21.83
C LYS A 54 -21.75 -5.34 21.55
N LYS A 55 -21.42 -6.55 21.08
CA LYS A 55 -22.41 -7.62 20.82
C LYS A 55 -22.77 -8.42 22.07
N ILE A 56 -22.04 -8.24 23.17
CA ILE A 56 -22.27 -8.92 24.44
C ILE A 56 -23.32 -8.11 25.22
N LYS A 57 -24.48 -8.71 25.51
CA LYS A 57 -25.57 -8.06 26.25
C LYS A 57 -25.26 -7.84 27.74
N ASP A 58 -24.36 -8.64 28.31
CA ASP A 58 -24.02 -8.67 29.74
C ASP A 58 -22.77 -7.86 30.12
N LEU A 59 -22.41 -6.87 29.30
CA LEU A 59 -21.25 -6.03 29.52
C LEU A 59 -21.67 -4.67 30.12
N PRO A 60 -21.08 -4.24 31.26
CA PRO A 60 -21.39 -2.94 31.85
C PRO A 60 -21.08 -1.82 30.85
N PRO A 61 -22.02 -0.89 30.62
CA PRO A 61 -21.85 0.18 29.65
C PRO A 61 -20.67 1.11 29.99
N GLN A 62 -20.37 1.28 31.28
CA GLN A 62 -19.22 2.07 31.74
C GLN A 62 -17.89 1.51 31.24
N LYS A 63 -17.73 0.18 31.20
CA LYS A 63 -16.49 -0.47 30.74
C LYS A 63 -16.32 -0.33 29.21
N LEU A 64 -17.42 -0.38 28.47
CA LEU A 64 -17.42 -0.12 27.03
C LEU A 64 -17.03 1.33 26.72
N ALA A 65 -17.59 2.29 27.45
CA ALA A 65 -17.27 3.71 27.28
C ALA A 65 -15.79 4.01 27.57
N THR A 66 -15.22 3.39 28.62
CA THR A 66 -13.79 3.55 28.92
C THR A 66 -12.90 2.94 27.83
N LEU A 67 -13.28 1.77 27.28
CA LEU A 67 -12.56 1.17 26.15
C LEU A 67 -12.58 2.08 24.91
N GLU A 68 -13.72 2.70 24.62
CA GLU A 68 -13.87 3.67 23.54
C GLU A 68 -13.00 4.92 23.76
N ALA A 69 -12.99 5.47 24.98
CA ALA A 69 -12.13 6.59 25.34
C ALA A 69 -10.63 6.26 25.16
N LEU A 70 -10.21 5.04 25.51
CA LEU A 70 -8.84 4.55 25.28
C LEU A 70 -8.49 4.45 23.79
N ILE A 71 -9.44 4.05 22.94
CA ILE A 71 -9.26 4.01 21.48
C ILE A 71 -9.10 5.41 20.91
N LEU A 72 -9.95 6.36 21.34
CA LEU A 72 -9.92 7.75 20.88
C LEU A 72 -8.62 8.45 21.28
N LYS A 73 -8.09 8.17 22.48
CA LYS A 73 -6.81 8.72 22.96
C LYS A 73 -5.60 8.24 22.15
N LYS A 74 -5.70 7.11 21.43
CA LYS A 74 -4.57 6.60 20.62
C LYS A 74 -4.48 7.33 19.28
N PRO A 75 -3.26 7.78 18.88
CA PRO A 75 -3.07 8.50 17.63
C PRO A 75 -3.39 7.61 16.42
N THR A 76 -4.04 8.17 15.41
CA THR A 76 -4.22 7.54 14.10
C THR A 76 -2.95 7.74 13.28
N LYS A 77 -2.24 6.66 12.98
CA LYS A 77 -1.12 6.68 12.04
C LYS A 77 -1.65 6.46 10.63
N TYR A 78 -1.69 7.51 9.82
CA TYR A 78 -2.00 7.40 8.40
C TYR A 78 -0.79 6.85 7.66
N LYS A 79 -1.00 5.95 6.70
CA LYS A 79 0.04 5.61 5.73
C LYS A 79 0.11 6.76 4.72
N SER A 80 1.31 7.21 4.38
CA SER A 80 1.50 8.18 3.31
C SER A 80 0.86 7.64 2.02
N ASP A 81 0.25 8.54 1.24
CA ASP A 81 -0.31 8.18 -0.06
C ASP A 81 0.78 7.57 -0.95
N LYS A 82 0.40 6.55 -1.71
CA LYS A 82 1.32 5.94 -2.66
C LYS A 82 1.71 6.99 -3.70
N PRO A 83 2.99 7.07 -4.12
CA PRO A 83 3.37 7.94 -5.21
C PRO A 83 2.54 7.61 -6.46
N ALA A 84 2.26 8.64 -7.26
CA ALA A 84 1.52 8.49 -8.51
C ALA A 84 2.21 7.44 -9.41
N PRO A 85 1.45 6.63 -10.16
CA PRO A 85 2.02 5.64 -11.05
C PRO A 85 2.82 6.35 -12.14
N THR A 86 4.15 6.33 -12.03
CA THR A 86 5.03 6.73 -13.11
C THR A 86 4.94 5.67 -14.20
N PRO A 87 4.66 6.05 -15.47
CA PRO A 87 4.69 5.10 -16.56
C PRO A 87 6.10 4.52 -16.67
N LEU A 88 6.20 3.19 -16.72
CA LEU A 88 7.47 2.44 -16.76
C LEU A 88 8.30 2.77 -18.01
N TYR A 89 7.68 3.39 -19.03
CA TYR A 89 8.28 3.72 -20.31
C TYR A 89 7.98 5.19 -20.67
N ALA A 90 9.01 6.02 -20.71
CA ALA A 90 8.97 7.31 -21.39
C ALA A 90 9.48 7.09 -22.82
N LYS A 91 8.59 7.12 -23.81
CA LYS A 91 9.02 7.09 -25.22
C LYS A 91 9.85 8.33 -25.51
N ASP A 92 11.02 8.16 -26.11
CA ASP A 92 11.83 9.29 -26.55
C ASP A 92 11.14 9.96 -27.76
N GLU A 93 10.57 11.13 -27.56
CA GLU A 93 9.85 11.88 -28.59
C GLU A 93 10.75 12.27 -29.77
N ASN A 94 12.05 12.48 -29.52
CA ASN A 94 12.99 12.88 -30.57
C ASN A 94 13.24 11.74 -31.55
N THR A 95 13.37 10.52 -31.01
CA THR A 95 13.51 9.30 -31.82
C THR A 95 12.27 9.10 -32.69
N GLY A 96 11.07 9.28 -32.13
CA GLY A 96 9.82 9.19 -32.88
C GLY A 96 9.69 10.22 -34.01
N LYS A 97 10.15 11.46 -33.78
CA LYS A 97 10.18 12.52 -34.80
C LYS A 97 11.11 12.17 -35.95
N MET A 98 12.35 11.77 -35.66
CA MET A 98 13.33 11.40 -36.70
C MET A 98 12.85 10.24 -37.57
N ILE A 99 12.26 9.20 -36.98
CA ILE A 99 11.70 8.06 -37.73
C ILE A 99 10.60 8.52 -38.69
N LYS A 100 9.68 9.37 -38.21
CA LYS A 100 8.59 9.90 -39.04
C LYS A 100 9.12 10.72 -40.21
N THR A 101 10.01 11.68 -39.95
CA THR A 101 10.52 12.57 -41.00
C THR A 101 11.30 11.83 -42.08
N ILE A 102 12.07 10.78 -41.73
CA ILE A 102 12.78 9.97 -42.72
C ILE A 102 11.81 9.11 -43.53
N LEU A 103 10.78 8.51 -42.92
CA LEU A 103 9.79 7.69 -43.62
C LEU A 103 8.86 8.51 -44.52
N GLU A 104 8.63 9.79 -44.23
CA GLU A 104 7.90 10.70 -45.11
C GLU A 104 8.62 10.90 -46.45
N LYS A 105 9.96 11.05 -46.42
CA LYS A 105 10.77 11.16 -47.65
C LYS A 105 11.05 9.81 -48.31
N TYR A 106 11.27 8.76 -47.52
CA TYR A 106 11.68 7.43 -47.98
C TYR A 106 10.83 6.33 -47.35
N PRO A 107 9.58 6.14 -47.83
CA PRO A 107 8.64 5.20 -47.22
C PRO A 107 9.08 3.75 -47.30
N GLN A 108 9.95 3.38 -48.26
CA GLN A 108 10.45 2.01 -48.45
C GLN A 108 11.75 1.69 -47.67
N HIS A 109 12.22 2.59 -46.79
CA HIS A 109 13.48 2.37 -46.07
C HIS A 109 13.33 1.29 -44.99
N LYS A 110 13.65 0.03 -45.36
CA LYS A 110 13.49 -1.18 -44.53
C LYS A 110 14.03 -1.02 -43.09
N ARG A 111 15.18 -0.35 -42.93
CA ARG A 111 15.81 -0.18 -41.61
C ARG A 111 15.08 0.80 -40.69
N ILE A 112 14.48 1.85 -41.24
CA ILE A 112 13.73 2.84 -40.45
C ILE A 112 12.32 2.31 -40.14
N GLN A 113 11.73 1.51 -41.03
CA GLN A 113 10.50 0.76 -40.73
C GLN A 113 10.72 -0.20 -39.55
N PHE A 114 11.86 -0.89 -39.50
CA PHE A 114 12.22 -1.73 -38.37
C PHE A 114 12.32 -0.94 -37.05
N PHE A 115 12.95 0.24 -37.06
CA PHE A 115 13.00 1.12 -35.88
C PHE A 115 11.62 1.65 -35.49
N LYS A 116 10.75 1.93 -36.47
CA LYS A 116 9.36 2.31 -36.21
C LYS A 116 8.60 1.20 -35.46
N THR A 117 8.70 -0.05 -35.93
CA THR A 117 8.05 -1.19 -35.26
C THR A 117 8.53 -1.34 -33.82
N LYS A 118 9.83 -1.22 -33.57
CA LYS A 118 10.40 -1.24 -32.21
C LYS A 118 9.87 -0.10 -31.34
N TYR A 119 9.86 1.12 -31.87
CA TYR A 119 9.35 2.31 -31.19
C TYR A 119 7.85 2.22 -30.87
N ASP A 120 7.06 1.68 -31.80
CA ASP A 120 5.63 1.46 -31.63
C ASP A 120 5.36 0.42 -30.54
N ASN A 121 6.17 -0.64 -30.48
CA ASN A 121 6.14 -1.70 -29.46
C ASN A 121 6.66 -1.29 -28.08
N ASN A 122 7.08 -0.04 -27.87
CA ASN A 122 7.74 0.45 -26.64
C ASN A 122 9.10 -0.22 -26.35
N GLU A 123 9.78 -0.75 -27.37
CA GLU A 123 11.13 -1.26 -27.22
C GLU A 123 12.13 -0.10 -27.25
N VAL A 124 13.12 -0.15 -26.35
CA VAL A 124 14.22 0.82 -26.33
C VAL A 124 15.20 0.45 -27.45
N LEU A 125 15.48 1.40 -28.35
CA LEU A 125 16.53 1.24 -29.35
C LEU A 125 17.90 1.16 -28.66
N SER A 126 18.75 0.24 -29.09
CA SER A 126 20.12 0.16 -28.56
C SER A 126 20.93 1.41 -28.94
N THR A 127 22.04 1.64 -28.25
CA THR A 127 22.98 2.73 -28.57
C THR A 127 23.50 2.66 -30.01
N THR A 128 23.72 1.44 -30.53
CA THR A 128 24.10 1.21 -31.93
C THR A 128 22.98 1.61 -32.89
N GLU A 129 21.73 1.22 -32.61
CA GLU A 129 20.56 1.55 -33.42
C GLU A 129 20.27 3.06 -33.44
N LEU A 130 20.45 3.75 -32.30
CA LEU A 130 20.35 5.21 -32.24
C LEU A 130 21.42 5.90 -33.09
N SER A 131 22.67 5.41 -33.08
CA SER A 131 23.72 5.97 -33.94
C SER A 131 23.46 5.73 -35.42
N GLU A 132 22.90 4.58 -35.80
CA GLU A 132 22.45 4.29 -37.16
C GLU A 132 21.34 5.26 -37.59
N LEU A 133 20.33 5.46 -36.73
CA LEU A 133 19.23 6.38 -36.97
C LEU A 133 19.72 7.83 -37.13
N GLN A 134 20.67 8.28 -36.31
CA GLN A 134 21.31 9.59 -36.46
C GLN A 134 22.10 9.72 -37.76
N ARG A 135 22.78 8.66 -38.20
CA ARG A 135 23.49 8.64 -39.49
C ARG A 135 22.53 8.73 -40.66
N PHE A 136 21.42 7.99 -40.62
CA PHE A 136 20.36 8.08 -41.64
C PHE A 136 19.69 9.45 -41.64
N ALA A 137 19.43 10.02 -40.46
CA ALA A 137 18.93 11.39 -40.33
C ALA A 137 19.86 12.39 -41.03
N LYS A 138 21.19 12.31 -40.81
CA LYS A 138 22.15 13.20 -41.48
C LYS A 138 22.28 13.03 -42.99
N LEU A 139 22.00 11.84 -43.52
CA LEU A 139 22.14 11.54 -44.95
C LEU A 139 20.85 11.79 -45.74
N LEU A 140 19.68 11.69 -45.10
CA LEU A 140 18.37 11.71 -45.75
C LEU A 140 17.51 12.93 -45.37
N LEU A 141 17.86 13.64 -44.29
CA LEU A 141 17.27 14.94 -43.96
C LEU A 141 18.09 16.08 -44.56
#